data_AF-G5QY18-F1
#
_entry.id   AF-G5QY18-F1
#
_cell.length_a   1.000
_cell.length_b   1.000
_cell.length_c   1.000
_cell.angle_alpha   90.00
_cell.angle_beta   90.00
_cell.angle_gamma   90.00
#
_symmetry.space_group_name_H-M   'P 1'
#
loop_
_entity.id
_entity.type
_entity.pdbx_description
1 polymer ?
#
loop_
_entity_poly.entity_id
_entity_poly.type
_entity_poly.pdbx_seq_one_letter_code
_entity_poly.pdbx_strand_id
1 'polypeptide(L)' 'MRTEYCGQLRLSHVGQQVTLCGWVNRRRDLGSLIFIDMRDRE' A
#
# COMPACT_ATOMS: atom_id res chain seq x y z
N MET A 1 -3.48 -6.98 -11.72
CA MET A 1 -2.09 -6.87 -12.21
C MET A 1 -1.42 -5.78 -11.39
N ARG A 2 -0.24 -6.04 -10.80
CA ARG A 2 0.48 -5.08 -9.95
C ARG A 2 1.16 -4.00 -10.81
N THR A 3 1.14 -2.73 -10.38
CA THR A 3 1.83 -1.62 -11.05
C THR A 3 3.10 -1.18 -10.33
N GLU A 4 3.14 -1.23 -9.00
CA GLU A 4 4.25 -0.76 -8.17
C GLU A 4 4.49 -1.69 -6.97
N TYR A 5 5.69 -1.59 -6.38
CA TYR A 5 6.04 -2.26 -5.12
C TYR A 5 5.76 -1.36 -3.92
N CYS A 6 5.37 -1.96 -2.80
CA CYS A 6 5.00 -1.24 -1.57
C CYS A 6 6.15 -0.36 -1.05
N GLY A 7 7.39 -0.86 -1.10
CA GLY A 7 8.59 -0.13 -0.66
C GLY A 7 9.08 0.95 -1.62
N GLN A 8 8.52 1.04 -2.84
CA GLN A 8 9.04 1.90 -3.91
C GLN A 8 8.18 3.16 -4.17
N LEU A 9 7.07 3.34 -3.44
CA LEU A 9 6.26 4.55 -3.57
C LEU A 9 7.04 5.80 -3.13
N ARG A 10 7.00 6.81 -4.00
CA ARG A 10 7.66 8.13 -3.84
C ARG A 10 6.70 9.28 -4.14
N LEU A 11 7.09 10.49 -3.78
CA LEU A 11 6.33 11.73 -4.05
C LEU A 11 6.00 11.93 -5.54
N SER A 12 6.80 11.39 -6.47
CA SER A 12 6.52 11.44 -7.90
C SER A 12 5.22 10.74 -8.32
N HIS A 13 4.67 9.87 -7.48
CA HIS A 13 3.45 9.11 -7.77
C HIS A 13 2.17 9.82 -7.29
N VAL A 14 2.28 11.01 -6.70
CA VAL A 14 1.10 11.78 -6.26
C VAL A 14 0.17 12.04 -7.44
N GLY A 15 -1.12 11.76 -7.25
CA GLY A 15 -2.15 11.90 -8.29
C GLY A 15 -2.25 10.74 -9.27
N GLN A 16 -1.35 9.75 -9.20
CA GLN A 16 -1.41 8.55 -10.04
C GLN A 16 -2.21 7.43 -9.39
N GLN A 17 -2.94 6.66 -10.20
CA GLN A 17 -3.57 5.43 -9.74
C GLN A 17 -2.56 4.27 -9.79
N VAL A 18 -2.32 3.64 -8.64
CA VAL A 18 -1.42 2.48 -8.51
C VAL A 18 -2.18 1.27 -7.99
N THR A 19 -1.75 0.07 -8.41
CA THR A 19 -2.23 -1.21 -7.89
C THR A 19 -1.07 -1.91 -7.20
N LEU A 20 -1.18 -2.08 -5.88
CA LEU A 20 -0.20 -2.80 -5.06
C LEU A 20 -0.66 -4.23 -4.80
N CYS A 21 0.26 -5.17 -4.66
CA CYS A 21 -0.02 -6.55 -4.30
C CYS A 21 1.02 -7.03 -3.28
N GLY A 22 0.57 -7.52 -2.13
CA GLY A 22 1.43 -7.98 -1.04
C GLY A 22 0.63 -8.62 0.09
N TRP A 23 1.28 -8.81 1.23
CA TRP A 23 0.67 -9.34 2.45
C TRP A 23 0.34 -8.22 3.44
N VAL A 24 -0.78 -8.39 4.15
CA VAL A 24 -1.12 -7.49 5.26
C VAL A 24 -0.20 -7.79 6.43
N ASN A 25 0.66 -6.84 6.77
CA ASN A 25 1.54 -6.94 7.93
C ASN A 25 0.82 -6.51 9.22
N ARG A 26 -0.02 -5.48 9.14
CA ARG A 26 -0.85 -5.02 10.26
C ARG A 26 -2.13 -4.37 9.76
N ARG A 27 -3.24 -4.66 10.43
CA ARG A 27 -4.51 -3.94 10.27
C ARG A 27 -4.77 -3.13 11.53
N ARG A 28 -5.11 -1.86 11.38
CA ARG A 28 -5.56 -0.99 12.46
C ARG A 28 -6.94 -0.47 12.10
N ASP A 29 -7.88 -0.72 12.99
CA ASP A 29 -9.28 -0.37 12.81
C ASP A 29 -9.66 0.71 13.82
N LEU A 30 -10.05 1.88 13.33
CA LEU A 30 -10.52 3.01 14.12
C LEU A 30 -12.02 3.26 13.90
N GLY A 31 -12.76 2.24 13.46
CA GLY A 31 -14.18 2.30 13.15
C GLY A 31 -14.45 2.94 11.79
N SER A 32 -14.38 4.27 11.71
CA SER A 32 -14.64 5.00 10.45
C SER A 32 -13.47 4.96 9.47
N LEU A 33 -12.30 4.54 9.93
CA LEU A 33 -11.06 4.54 9.16
C LEU A 33 -10.27 3.26 9.43
N ILE A 34 -9.84 2.63 8.35
CA ILE A 34 -9.03 1.42 8.41
C ILE A 34 -7.67 1.76 7.81
N PHE A 35 -6.61 1.48 8.57
CA PHE A 35 -5.24 1.50 8.08
C PHE A 35 -4.75 0.07 7.87
N ILE A 36 -4.13 -0.16 6.72
CA ILE A 36 -3.48 -1.41 6.39
C ILE A 36 -2.01 -1.11 6.11
N ASP A 37 -1.13 -1.68 6.95
CA ASP A 37 0.29 -1.72 6.65
C ASP A 37 0.52 -2.96 5.79
N MET A 38 0.87 -2.76 4.53
CA MET A 38 1.12 -3.83 3.57
C MET A 38 2.62 -3.99 3.34
N ARG A 39 3.07 -5.22 3.16
CA ARG A 39 4.44 -5.57 2.82
C ARG A 39 4.49 -6.48 1.61
N ASP A 40 5.46 -6.27 0.75
CA ASP A 40 5.91 -7.23 -0.25
C ASP A 40 7.40 -7.51 -0.04
N ARG A 41 8.02 -8.21 -1.00
CA ARG A 41 9.37 -8.76 -0.86
C ARG A 41 10.49 -7.75 -1.12
N GLU A 42 10.21 -6.64 -1.80
CA GLU A 42 11.23 -5.66 -2.22
C GLU A 42 11.34 -4.45 -1.29
#